data_AF-A0A356P9R0-F1
#
_entry.id   AF-A0A356P9R0-F1
#
_cell.length_a   1.000
_cell.length_b   1.000
_cell.length_c   1.000
_cell.angle_alpha   90.00
_cell.angle_beta   90.00
_cell.angle_gamma   90.00
#
_symmetry.space_group_name_H-M   'P 1'
#
loop_
_entity.id
_entity.type
_entity.pdbx_description
1 polymer ?
#
loop_
_entity_poly.entity_id
_entity_poly.type
_entity_poly.pdbx_seq_one_letter_code
_entity_poly.pdbx_strand_id
1 'polypeptide(L)'
;MFRKITEYLTEWKNSPHRKPLILQGARQVGKTYSLLEFGREQYENVAYLNFETHTVLIKTFAENIDPHYLIPVLSRLSGQTIIKEKTLIILDEIQLCERALTSLKYFCENAPEYHIAVAGSLLGVAVNREQFSFPVGKVDIKTLPPMDMQEFLIACSETELVEQIKFCFNNNSAMPAALHQAALEY
;
A
#
# COMPACT_ATOMS: atom_id res chain seq x y z
N MET A 1 -1.29 -2.64 -14.14
CA MET A 1 -0.74 -4.02 -14.02
C MET A 1 -1.55 -4.78 -12.99
N PHE A 2 -1.98 -6.01 -13.27
CA PHE A 2 -2.78 -6.79 -12.31
C PHE A 2 -1.95 -7.15 -11.06
N ARG A 3 -2.54 -6.93 -9.88
CA ARG A 3 -1.99 -7.36 -8.58
C ARG A 3 -3.16 -7.85 -7.73
N LYS A 4 -3.03 -9.02 -7.10
CA LYS A 4 -4.06 -9.58 -6.19
C LYS A 4 -4.35 -8.66 -5.01
N ILE A 5 -3.38 -7.82 -4.63
CA ILE A 5 -3.53 -6.84 -3.55
C ILE A 5 -4.67 -5.83 -3.79
N THR A 6 -5.04 -5.57 -5.05
CA THR A 6 -6.06 -4.58 -5.41
C THR A 6 -7.43 -4.91 -4.84
N GLU A 7 -7.79 -6.19 -4.75
CA GLU A 7 -9.04 -6.64 -4.13
C GLU A 7 -9.07 -6.25 -2.64
N TYR A 8 -8.00 -6.56 -1.92
CA TYR A 8 -7.85 -6.18 -0.50
C TYR A 8 -7.88 -4.65 -0.31
N LEU A 9 -7.23 -3.87 -1.18
CA LEU A 9 -7.26 -2.40 -1.08
C LEU A 9 -8.68 -1.85 -1.27
N THR A 10 -9.46 -2.45 -2.16
CA THR A 10 -10.85 -2.09 -2.42
C THR A 10 -11.73 -2.40 -1.21
N GLU A 11 -11.58 -3.59 -0.62
CA GLU A 11 -12.24 -3.97 0.63
C GLU A 11 -11.88 -3.02 1.77
N TRP A 12 -10.59 -2.70 1.92
CA TRP A 12 -10.09 -1.76 2.93
C TRP A 12 -10.74 -0.38 2.81
N LYS A 13 -10.82 0.19 1.61
CA LYS A 13 -11.47 1.49 1.37
C LYS A 13 -12.93 1.47 1.80
N ASN A 14 -13.65 0.40 1.47
CA ASN A 14 -15.10 0.27 1.69
C ASN A 14 -15.47 -0.15 3.13
N SER A 15 -14.50 -0.47 3.98
CA SER A 15 -14.74 -0.85 5.36
C SER A 15 -15.28 0.33 6.19
N PRO A 16 -16.41 0.18 6.92
CA PRO A 16 -16.88 1.21 7.85
C PRO A 16 -15.97 1.37 9.07
N HIS A 17 -15.08 0.41 9.31
CA HIS A 17 -14.08 0.43 10.39
C HIS A 17 -12.66 0.60 9.85
N ARG A 18 -12.51 1.21 8.67
CA ARG A 18 -11.23 1.43 8.01
C ARG A 18 -10.25 2.13 8.96
N LYS A 19 -9.06 1.55 9.09
CA LYS A 19 -7.93 2.17 9.78
C LYS A 19 -6.90 2.63 8.76
N PRO A 20 -5.98 3.52 9.13
CA PRO A 20 -4.77 3.76 8.34
C PRO A 20 -4.10 2.45 7.93
N LEU A 21 -3.77 2.31 6.65
CA LEU A 21 -3.17 1.10 6.11
C LEU A 21 -1.65 1.21 6.09
N ILE A 22 -0.96 0.23 6.63
CA ILE A 22 0.48 0.00 6.43
C ILE A 22 0.65 -1.12 5.41
N LEU A 23 1.05 -0.75 4.19
CA LEU A 23 1.48 -1.70 3.16
C LEU A 23 2.99 -1.92 3.29
N GLN A 24 3.37 -3.06 3.84
CA GLN A 24 4.77 -3.42 4.07
C GLN A 24 5.23 -4.55 3.14
N GLY A 25 6.54 -4.69 2.96
CA GLY A 25 7.10 -5.76 2.16
C GLY A 25 8.58 -5.52 1.87
N ALA A 26 9.20 -6.45 1.13
CA ALA A 26 10.57 -6.27 0.66
C ALA A 26 10.69 -5.02 -0.25
N ARG A 27 11.91 -4.54 -0.48
CA ARG A 27 12.16 -3.50 -1.48
C ARG A 27 11.78 -4.03 -2.86
N GLN A 28 11.35 -3.13 -3.76
CA GLN A 28 11.06 -3.44 -5.17
C GLN A 28 9.92 -4.45 -5.45
N VAL A 29 9.03 -4.73 -4.47
CA VAL A 29 7.84 -5.59 -4.68
C VAL A 29 6.60 -4.86 -5.21
N GLY A 30 6.74 -3.58 -5.59
CA GLY A 30 5.65 -2.79 -6.19
C GLY A 30 4.71 -2.08 -5.20
N LYS A 31 5.11 -1.85 -3.94
CA LYS A 31 4.25 -1.20 -2.91
C LYS A 31 3.71 0.16 -3.35
N THR A 32 4.61 1.08 -3.69
CA THR A 32 4.29 2.42 -4.16
C THR A 32 3.40 2.39 -5.40
N TYR A 33 3.76 1.56 -6.38
CA TYR A 33 2.98 1.40 -7.61
C TYR A 33 1.55 0.91 -7.32
N SER A 34 1.39 -0.13 -6.49
CA SER A 34 0.07 -0.66 -6.12
C SER A 34 -0.81 0.38 -5.43
N LEU A 35 -0.26 1.20 -4.53
CA LEU A 35 -1.03 2.26 -3.88
C LEU A 35 -1.38 3.40 -4.84
N LEU A 36 -0.46 3.81 -5.71
CA LEU A 36 -0.70 4.87 -6.70
C LEU A 36 -1.75 4.43 -7.74
N GLU A 37 -1.63 3.22 -8.27
CA GLU A 37 -2.59 2.65 -9.23
C GLU A 37 -3.99 2.56 -8.60
N PHE A 38 -4.08 2.01 -7.39
CA PHE A 38 -5.32 1.96 -6.62
C PHE A 38 -5.90 3.36 -6.36
N GLY A 39 -5.05 4.31 -5.97
CA GLY A 39 -5.43 5.71 -5.79
C GLY A 39 -6.04 6.32 -7.06
N ARG A 40 -5.38 6.11 -8.21
CA ARG A 40 -5.85 6.60 -9.53
C ARG A 40 -7.20 6.02 -9.92
N GLU A 41 -7.45 4.75 -9.61
CA GLU A 41 -8.68 4.06 -10.02
C GLU A 41 -9.85 4.29 -9.06
N GLN A 42 -9.57 4.53 -7.78
CA GLN A 42 -10.59 4.51 -6.73
C GLN A 42 -10.84 5.87 -6.07
N TYR A 43 -10.03 6.89 -6.33
CA TYR A 43 -10.14 8.20 -5.69
C TYR A 43 -10.21 9.32 -6.72
N GLU A 44 -10.78 10.46 -6.32
CA GLU A 44 -10.82 11.65 -7.18
C GLU A 44 -9.41 12.24 -7.37
N ASN A 45 -8.55 12.11 -6.35
CA ASN A 45 -7.14 12.48 -6.42
C ASN A 45 -6.29 11.75 -5.38
N VAL A 46 -4.97 11.84 -5.56
CA VAL A 46 -3.97 11.21 -4.69
C VAL A 46 -2.96 12.24 -4.22
N ALA A 47 -2.82 12.39 -2.91
CA ALA A 47 -1.76 13.19 -2.29
C ALA A 47 -0.57 12.27 -1.98
N TYR A 48 0.41 12.21 -2.89
CA TYR A 48 1.60 11.38 -2.73
C TYR A 48 2.75 12.18 -2.12
N LEU A 49 3.31 11.68 -1.01
CA LEU A 49 4.45 12.27 -0.31
C LEU A 49 5.48 11.19 0.01
N ASN A 50 6.76 11.46 -0.28
CA ASN A 50 7.84 10.51 -0.09
C ASN A 50 8.91 11.11 0.85
N PHE A 51 9.20 10.41 1.95
CA PHE A 51 10.12 10.89 2.99
C PHE A 51 11.60 10.90 2.58
N GLU A 52 11.99 10.09 1.61
CA GLU A 52 13.37 10.05 1.10
C GLU A 52 13.68 11.31 0.28
N THR A 53 12.71 11.76 -0.54
CA THR A 53 12.90 12.91 -1.44
C THR A 53 12.52 14.25 -0.82
N HIS A 54 11.71 14.27 0.24
CA HIS A 54 11.21 15.51 0.87
C HIS A 54 11.58 15.60 2.35
N THR A 55 12.77 16.10 2.64
CA THR A 55 13.27 16.26 4.03
C THR A 55 12.41 17.18 4.90
N VAL A 56 11.66 18.11 4.28
CA VAL A 56 10.67 18.96 4.98
C VAL A 56 9.60 18.12 5.67
N LEU A 57 9.20 16.97 5.11
CA LEU A 57 8.19 16.11 5.74
C LEU A 57 8.62 15.68 7.14
N ILE A 58 9.88 15.26 7.29
CA ILE A 58 10.41 14.83 8.59
C ILE A 58 10.28 15.96 9.63
N LYS A 59 10.56 17.21 9.23
CA LYS A 59 10.38 18.39 10.10
C LYS A 59 8.92 18.63 10.43
N THR A 60 8.02 18.56 9.44
CA THR A 60 6.57 18.73 9.65
C THR A 60 6.02 17.75 10.69
N PHE A 61 6.35 16.46 10.59
CA PHE A 61 5.91 15.46 11.57
C PHE A 61 6.61 15.61 12.93
N ALA A 62 7.82 16.19 12.96
CA ALA A 62 8.54 16.53 14.19
C ALA A 62 7.93 17.74 14.93
N GLU A 63 7.31 18.67 14.22
CA GLU A 63 6.60 19.81 14.81
C GLU A 63 5.30 19.34 15.47
N ASN A 64 4.43 18.66 14.71
CA ASN A 64 3.11 18.24 15.19
C ASN A 64 2.60 17.00 14.43
N ILE A 65 1.94 16.09 15.13
CA ILE A 65 1.38 14.84 14.58
C ILE A 65 -0.15 14.84 14.55
N ASP A 66 -0.81 15.93 14.94
CA ASP A 66 -2.26 16.08 14.87
C ASP A 66 -2.73 16.19 13.41
N PRO A 67 -3.72 15.39 12.97
CA PRO A 67 -4.27 15.46 11.63
C PRO A 67 -4.75 16.86 11.20
N HIS A 68 -5.32 17.67 12.11
CA HIS A 68 -5.82 19.01 11.77
C HIS A 68 -4.70 19.97 11.39
N TYR A 69 -3.51 19.80 11.99
CA TYR A 69 -2.31 20.54 11.60
C TYR A 69 -1.71 19.95 10.32
N LEU A 70 -1.64 18.62 10.22
CA LEU A 70 -0.97 17.93 9.12
C LEU A 70 -1.69 18.12 7.78
N ILE A 71 -3.02 18.01 7.74
CA ILE A 71 -3.79 17.99 6.49
C ILE A 71 -3.53 19.24 5.61
N PRO A 72 -3.60 20.49 6.12
CA PRO A 72 -3.27 21.67 5.31
C PRO A 72 -1.82 21.66 4.79
N VAL A 73 -0.87 21.21 5.61
CA VAL A 73 0.55 21.17 5.25
C VAL A 73 0.82 20.10 4.20
N LEU A 74 0.31 18.88 4.39
CA LEU A 74 0.42 17.79 3.42
C LEU A 74 -0.26 18.13 2.10
N SER A 75 -1.40 18.82 2.14
CA SER A 75 -2.09 19.33 0.95
C SER A 75 -1.21 20.30 0.17
N ARG A 76 -0.55 21.25 0.87
CA ARG A 76 0.39 22.19 0.25
C ARG A 76 1.63 21.51 -0.33
N LEU A 77 2.21 20.55 0.40
CA LEU A 77 3.44 19.86 -0.01
C LEU A 77 3.21 18.91 -1.20
N SER A 78 2.07 18.22 -1.24
CA SER A 78 1.70 17.35 -2.36
C SER A 78 1.21 18.13 -3.59
N GLY A 79 0.85 19.42 -3.41
CA GLY A 79 0.21 20.22 -4.46
C GLY A 79 -1.22 19.76 -4.78
N GLN A 80 -1.84 19.01 -3.87
CA GLN A 80 -3.15 18.40 -4.04
C GLN A 80 -4.10 18.86 -2.94
N THR A 81 -5.34 19.20 -3.29
CA THR A 81 -6.38 19.45 -2.28
C THR A 81 -6.74 18.13 -1.62
N ILE A 82 -6.57 18.02 -0.31
CA ILE A 82 -6.94 16.82 0.45
C ILE A 82 -8.38 16.94 0.93
N ILE A 83 -9.26 16.14 0.34
CA ILE A 83 -10.69 16.11 0.61
C ILE A 83 -11.04 14.80 1.31
N LYS A 84 -11.81 14.92 2.39
CA LYS A 84 -12.34 13.79 3.17
C LYS A 84 -13.01 12.78 2.24
N GLU A 85 -12.70 11.50 2.44
CA GLU A 85 -13.24 10.34 1.71
C GLU A 85 -12.96 10.26 0.19
N LYS A 86 -12.47 11.36 -0.42
CA LYS A 86 -12.27 11.52 -1.86
C LYS A 86 -10.80 11.50 -2.27
N THR A 87 -9.90 11.81 -1.35
CA THR A 87 -8.45 11.81 -1.57
C THR A 87 -7.79 10.64 -0.86
N LEU A 88 -6.95 9.90 -1.57
CA LEU A 88 -6.01 8.96 -0.94
C LEU A 88 -4.72 9.68 -0.58
N ILE A 89 -4.35 9.69 0.69
CA ILE A 89 -3.05 10.18 1.17
C ILE A 89 -2.08 9.00 1.17
N ILE A 90 -0.97 9.14 0.45
CA ILE A 90 0.09 8.13 0.41
C ILE A 90 1.35 8.70 1.05
N LEU A 91 1.81 8.07 2.12
CA LEU A 91 3.10 8.36 2.73
C LEU A 91 4.09 7.23 2.44
N ASP A 92 5.07 7.50 1.60
CA ASP A 92 6.03 6.51 1.11
C ASP A 92 7.37 6.59 1.84
N GLU A 93 8.05 5.45 1.96
CA GLU A 93 9.26 5.27 2.77
C GLU A 93 9.07 5.74 4.23
N ILE A 94 7.90 5.43 4.82
CA ILE A 94 7.50 5.93 6.15
C ILE A 94 8.45 5.52 7.29
N GLN A 95 9.24 4.46 7.12
CA GLN A 95 10.25 4.07 8.12
C GLN A 95 11.33 5.14 8.32
N LEU A 96 11.47 6.10 7.40
CA LEU A 96 12.37 7.25 7.56
C LEU A 96 11.82 8.31 8.52
N CYS A 97 10.56 8.19 8.97
CA CYS A 97 9.93 9.11 9.91
C CYS A 97 9.05 8.37 10.94
N GLU A 98 9.63 8.02 12.08
CA GLU A 98 8.90 7.32 13.16
C GLU A 98 7.71 8.14 13.69
N ARG A 99 7.82 9.47 13.74
CA ARG A 99 6.70 10.34 14.13
C ARG A 99 5.53 10.29 13.15
N ALA A 100 5.78 10.03 11.87
CA ALA A 100 4.71 9.78 10.91
C ALA A 100 4.00 8.45 11.20
N LEU A 101 4.72 7.39 11.57
CA LEU A 101 4.09 6.15 12.04
C LEU A 101 3.22 6.40 13.28
N THR A 102 3.71 7.16 14.26
CA THR A 102 2.93 7.52 15.45
C THR A 102 1.69 8.33 15.10
N SER A 103 1.75 9.24 14.11
CA SER A 103 0.60 10.04 13.67
C SER A 103 -0.58 9.20 13.20
N LEU A 104 -0.36 7.98 12.70
CA LEU A 104 -1.42 7.11 12.20
C LEU A 104 -2.45 6.80 13.28
N LYS A 105 -2.03 6.70 14.55
CA LYS A 105 -2.97 6.56 15.67
C LYS A 105 -3.98 7.71 15.70
N TYR A 106 -3.50 8.95 15.55
CA TYR A 106 -4.34 10.14 15.61
C TYR A 106 -5.21 10.29 14.37
N PHE A 107 -4.74 9.88 13.19
CA PHE A 107 -5.62 9.75 12.01
C PHE A 107 -6.76 8.76 12.27
N CYS A 108 -6.46 7.60 12.86
CA CYS A 108 -7.49 6.61 13.20
C CYS A 108 -8.50 7.11 14.24
N GLU A 109 -8.05 7.87 15.26
CA GLU A 109 -8.88 8.27 16.40
C GLU A 109 -9.66 9.56 16.15
N ASN A 110 -9.01 10.55 15.53
CA ASN A 110 -9.51 11.93 15.47
C ASN A 110 -9.96 12.33 14.07
N ALA A 111 -9.52 11.62 13.03
CA ALA A 111 -9.77 12.01 11.65
C ALA A 111 -9.94 10.80 10.68
N PRO A 112 -10.78 9.79 11.02
CA PRO A 112 -10.91 8.55 10.24
C PRO A 112 -11.49 8.74 8.83
N GLU A 113 -12.10 9.90 8.56
CA GLU A 113 -12.61 10.28 7.24
C GLU A 113 -11.49 10.56 6.22
N TYR A 114 -10.24 10.73 6.66
CA TYR A 114 -9.10 10.84 5.75
C TYR A 114 -8.51 9.47 5.47
N HIS A 115 -8.53 9.08 4.20
CA HIS A 115 -8.02 7.78 3.78
C HIS A 115 -6.50 7.88 3.64
N ILE A 116 -5.78 7.17 4.49
CA ILE A 116 -4.32 7.19 4.53
C ILE A 116 -3.77 5.77 4.39
N ALA A 117 -2.90 5.61 3.41
CA ALA A 117 -2.12 4.40 3.19
C ALA A 117 -0.63 4.75 3.21
N VAL A 118 0.17 3.93 3.86
CA VAL A 118 1.61 4.17 3.99
C VAL A 118 2.36 2.98 3.43
N ALA A 119 3.47 3.25 2.76
CA ALA A 119 4.36 2.23 2.24
C ALA A 119 5.70 2.30 3.00
N GLY A 120 6.18 1.13 3.41
CA GLY A 120 7.46 1.04 4.10
C GLY A 120 8.08 -0.33 3.98
N SER A 121 9.40 -0.36 3.96
CA SER A 121 10.17 -1.60 3.93
C SER A 121 10.69 -1.92 5.34
N LEU A 122 10.70 -3.20 5.72
CA LEU A 122 11.35 -3.69 6.95
C LEU A 122 10.86 -3.05 8.27
N LEU A 123 9.59 -2.61 8.34
CA LEU A 123 9.04 -1.92 9.52
C LEU A 123 9.13 -2.74 10.83
N GLY A 124 9.14 -4.08 10.75
CA GLY A 124 9.33 -4.95 11.92
C GLY A 124 10.75 -4.94 12.52
N VAL A 125 11.76 -4.52 11.74
CA VAL A 125 13.18 -4.50 12.14
C VAL A 125 13.72 -3.07 12.25
N ALA A 126 13.23 -2.16 11.41
CA ALA A 126 13.73 -0.80 11.29
C ALA A 126 13.17 0.19 12.31
N VAL A 127 12.04 -0.12 12.96
CA VAL A 127 11.41 0.80 13.92
C VAL A 127 12.05 0.64 15.29
N ASN A 128 12.73 1.67 15.76
CA ASN A 128 13.38 1.69 17.05
C ASN A 128 12.33 1.92 18.14
N ARG A 129 11.81 0.83 18.70
CA ARG A 129 10.68 0.84 19.66
C ARG A 129 10.96 1.56 20.98
N GLU A 130 12.20 1.99 21.22
CA GLU A 130 12.60 2.65 22.47
C GLU A 130 12.20 4.13 22.54
N GLN A 131 12.12 4.84 21.40
CA GLN A 131 11.79 6.27 21.40
C GLN A 131 10.33 6.57 21.02
N PHE A 132 9.67 5.71 20.25
CA PHE A 132 8.30 5.97 19.78
C PHE A 132 7.44 4.69 19.75
N SER A 133 6.16 4.86 20.11
CA SER A 133 5.19 3.76 20.12
C SER A 133 4.67 3.47 18.72
N PHE A 134 4.84 2.23 18.25
CA PHE A 134 4.14 1.72 17.07
C PHE A 134 2.61 1.72 17.32
N PRO A 135 1.75 2.15 16.37
CA PRO A 135 0.32 2.35 16.59
C PRO A 135 -0.49 1.03 16.61
N VAL A 136 -0.15 0.13 17.52
CA VAL A 136 -0.78 -1.19 17.65
C VAL A 136 -2.29 -1.06 17.86
N GLY A 137 -3.06 -1.83 17.07
CA GLY A 137 -4.53 -1.84 17.13
C GLY A 137 -5.22 -0.67 16.42
N LYS A 138 -4.46 0.34 15.98
CA LYS A 138 -4.97 1.57 15.34
C LYS A 138 -4.61 1.68 13.85
N VAL A 139 -4.00 0.63 13.30
CA VAL A 139 -3.64 0.51 11.89
C VAL A 139 -3.99 -0.88 11.39
N ASP A 140 -4.29 -0.98 10.11
CA ASP A 140 -4.30 -2.25 9.39
C ASP A 140 -2.93 -2.48 8.78
N ILE A 141 -2.42 -3.71 8.83
CA ILE A 141 -1.11 -4.06 8.28
C ILE A 141 -1.30 -5.13 7.22
N LYS A 142 -0.83 -4.84 6.02
CA LYS A 142 -0.84 -5.79 4.90
C LYS A 142 0.57 -5.96 4.36
N THR A 143 1.01 -7.21 4.27
CA THR A 143 2.26 -7.55 3.61
C THR A 143 2.00 -7.76 2.12
N LEU A 144 2.72 -7.01 1.27
CA LEU A 144 2.78 -7.22 -0.17
C LEU A 144 3.95 -8.18 -0.48
N PRO A 145 3.67 -9.43 -0.88
CA PRO A 145 4.71 -10.33 -1.35
C PRO A 145 5.26 -9.88 -2.72
N PRO A 146 6.44 -10.39 -3.12
CA PRO A 146 6.85 -10.37 -4.52
C PRO A 146 5.75 -10.92 -5.42
N MET A 147 5.78 -10.51 -6.68
CA MET A 147 4.87 -11.03 -7.69
C MET A 147 5.02 -12.55 -7.81
N ASP A 148 3.90 -13.27 -7.68
CA ASP A 148 3.89 -14.70 -7.92
C ASP A 148 3.68 -15.03 -9.41
N MET A 149 3.92 -16.29 -9.79
CA MET A 149 3.83 -16.75 -11.18
C MET A 149 2.45 -16.48 -11.79
N GLN A 150 1.38 -16.59 -10.99
CA GLN A 150 0.04 -16.34 -11.46
C GLN A 150 -0.16 -14.85 -11.81
N GLU A 151 0.25 -13.96 -10.91
CA GLU A 151 0.19 -12.52 -11.15
C GLU A 151 1.05 -12.11 -12.34
N PHE A 152 2.22 -12.72 -12.50
CA PHE A 152 3.11 -12.47 -13.63
C PHE A 152 2.47 -12.87 -14.97
N LEU A 153 1.97 -14.11 -15.08
CA LEU A 153 1.32 -14.59 -16.30
C LEU A 153 0.09 -13.74 -16.65
N ILE A 154 -0.75 -13.38 -15.68
CA ILE A 154 -1.89 -12.49 -15.92
C ILE A 154 -1.41 -11.12 -16.42
N ALA A 155 -0.32 -10.58 -15.88
CA ALA A 155 0.27 -9.33 -16.36
C ALA A 155 0.82 -9.45 -17.80
N CYS A 156 1.23 -10.65 -18.22
CA CYS A 156 1.59 -10.99 -19.60
C CYS A 156 0.38 -11.31 -20.50
N SER A 157 -0.85 -11.12 -20.02
CA SER A 157 -2.11 -11.46 -20.73
C SER A 157 -2.35 -12.96 -20.92
N GLU A 158 -1.64 -13.81 -20.17
CA GLU A 158 -1.74 -15.28 -20.20
C GLU A 158 -2.76 -15.82 -19.18
N THR A 159 -3.95 -15.21 -19.16
CA THR A 159 -5.02 -15.60 -18.21
C THR A 159 -5.51 -17.03 -18.47
N GLU A 160 -5.65 -17.41 -19.75
CA GLU A 160 -6.06 -18.77 -20.13
C GLU A 160 -5.04 -19.82 -19.67
N LEU A 161 -3.74 -19.55 -19.82
CA LEU A 161 -2.68 -20.44 -19.37
C LEU A 161 -2.72 -20.65 -17.86
N VAL A 162 -2.98 -19.59 -17.09
CA VAL A 162 -3.19 -19.67 -15.64
C VAL A 162 -4.38 -20.55 -15.29
N GLU A 163 -5.49 -20.43 -16.00
CA GLU A 163 -6.67 -21.27 -15.77
C GLU A 163 -6.38 -22.74 -16.04
N GLN A 164 -5.65 -23.04 -17.12
CA GLN A 164 -5.23 -24.40 -17.45
C GLN A 164 -4.28 -24.99 -16.40
N ILE A 165 -3.30 -24.21 -15.91
CA ILE A 165 -2.39 -24.62 -14.83
C ILE A 165 -3.21 -24.98 -13.58
N LYS A 166 -4.15 -24.12 -13.17
CA LYS A 166 -5.01 -24.37 -12.01
C LYS A 166 -5.89 -25.59 -12.20
N PHE A 167 -6.50 -25.74 -13.37
CA PHE A 167 -7.35 -26.89 -13.69
C PHE A 167 -6.57 -28.20 -13.55
N CYS A 168 -5.38 -28.29 -14.15
CA CYS A 168 -4.54 -29.48 -14.08
C CYS A 168 -4.09 -29.78 -12.65
N PHE A 169 -3.67 -28.75 -11.90
CA PHE A 169 -3.29 -28.89 -10.50
C PHE A 169 -4.44 -29.42 -9.62
N ASN A 170 -5.63 -28.84 -9.73
CA ASN A 170 -6.79 -29.22 -8.92
C ASN A 170 -7.33 -30.62 -9.25
N ASN A 171 -7.22 -31.05 -10.51
CA ASN A 171 -7.67 -32.37 -10.95
C ASN A 171 -6.56 -33.43 -10.90
N ASN A 172 -5.36 -33.07 -10.41
CA ASN A 172 -4.18 -33.93 -10.41
C ASN A 172 -3.91 -34.59 -11.78
N SER A 173 -4.07 -33.81 -12.85
CA SER A 173 -3.88 -34.27 -14.22
C SER A 173 -2.63 -33.65 -14.84
N ALA A 174 -2.01 -34.39 -15.77
CA ALA A 174 -0.89 -33.87 -16.54
C ALA A 174 -1.36 -32.78 -17.50
N MET A 175 -0.63 -31.67 -17.52
CA MET A 175 -0.87 -30.57 -18.44
C MET A 175 -0.47 -30.96 -19.87
N PRO A 176 -1.22 -30.57 -20.91
CA PRO A 176 -0.84 -30.81 -22.30
C PRO A 176 0.56 -30.27 -22.60
N ALA A 177 1.40 -31.05 -23.29
CA ALA A 177 2.82 -30.76 -23.46
C ALA A 177 3.09 -29.37 -24.10
N ALA A 178 2.30 -28.95 -25.09
CA ALA A 178 2.43 -27.65 -25.72
C ALA A 178 2.19 -26.49 -24.74
N LEU A 179 1.16 -26.61 -23.90
CA LEU A 179 0.85 -25.59 -22.89
C LEU A 179 1.92 -25.59 -21.78
N HIS A 180 2.39 -26.77 -21.38
CA HIS A 180 3.44 -26.87 -20.37
C HIS A 180 4.73 -26.22 -20.85
N GLN A 181 5.11 -26.46 -22.10
CA GLN A 181 6.28 -25.84 -22.71
C GLN A 181 6.13 -24.31 -22.79
N ALA A 182 4.96 -23.82 -23.21
CA ALA A 182 4.69 -22.38 -23.25
C ALA A 182 4.81 -21.74 -21.85
N ALA A 183 4.32 -22.39 -20.80
CA ALA A 183 4.45 -21.89 -19.42
C ALA A 183 5.89 -21.81 -18.92
N LEU A 184 6.80 -22.63 -19.46
CA LEU A 184 8.23 -22.62 -19.10
C LEU A 184 9.04 -21.54 -19.83
N GLU A 185 8.48 -20.89 -20.85
CA GLU A 185 9.15 -19.83 -21.62
C GLU A 185 9.11 -18.45 -20.92
N TYR A 186 8.40 -18.36 -19.78
CA TYR A 186 8.25 -17.19 -18.92
C TYR A 186 9.21 -17.23 -17.72
#